data_AF-A0A2E1E7X7-F1
#
_entry.id   AF-A0A2E1E7X7-F1
#
_cell.length_a   1.000
_cell.length_b   1.000
_cell.length_c   1.000
_cell.angle_alpha   90.00
_cell.angle_beta   90.00
_cell.angle_gamma   90.00
#
_symmetry.space_group_name_H-M   'P 1'
#
loop_
_entity.id
_entity.type
_entity.pdbx_description
1 polymer ?
#
loop_
_entity_poly.entity_id
_entity_poly.type
_entity_poly.pdbx_seq_one_letter_code
_entity_poly.pdbx_strand_id
1 'polypeptide(L)'
;MFSADEFHTNIFIKDVPNSSRTLALLQYYLNHNENLIYVVNTNDEIDHCYSSIKFINKSIKIVKLFEWDCPHYDNFGPSRSIKASRINNIIKLKRYIKNNSKFILITTINCLLQRFQDIDSYSERRIETNEDLIYSDFINYIENIGYEKVDNVIEVGTYANRGGIIDIFSSNYNYPIRLDFFGDNIETIRYFDYQSQKTIKSVNSISLFPFSEIYLFEDNINNFRRSYIHNFKRKEKDYIYESITSGHRINGLEQYLPLFFDKLKTLDSAIPNARVVISETSRFEADIAV
;
A
#
# COMPACT_ATOMS: atom_id res chain seq x y z
N MET A 1 22.11 -15.64 -31.05
CA MET A 1 21.54 -14.65 -31.99
C MET A 1 20.18 -14.24 -31.44
N PHE A 2 20.18 -13.23 -30.58
CA PHE A 2 18.98 -12.53 -30.12
C PHE A 2 19.22 -11.07 -30.50
N SER A 3 18.49 -10.58 -31.50
CA SER A 3 18.43 -9.18 -31.87
C SER A 3 17.37 -8.50 -31.01
N ALA A 4 17.78 -7.54 -30.19
CA ALA A 4 16.88 -6.68 -29.44
C ALA A 4 17.47 -5.26 -29.37
N ASP A 5 17.79 -4.70 -30.52
CA ASP A 5 18.14 -3.28 -30.65
C ASP A 5 16.93 -2.53 -31.21
N GLU A 6 15.96 -2.15 -30.36
CA GLU A 6 14.95 -1.17 -30.78
C GLU A 6 14.19 -0.37 -29.68
N PHE A 7 14.41 -0.56 -28.36
CA PHE A 7 13.54 0.08 -27.34
C PHE A 7 14.16 0.88 -26.18
N HIS A 8 15.49 1.11 -26.13
CA HIS A 8 16.08 1.87 -25.01
C HIS A 8 16.99 3.01 -25.47
N THR A 9 16.39 4.09 -25.98
CA THR A 9 17.10 5.38 -26.05
C THR A 9 17.18 5.97 -24.66
N ASN A 10 18.36 5.88 -24.02
CA ASN A 10 18.65 6.61 -22.80
C ASN A 10 18.78 8.10 -23.12
N ILE A 11 18.04 8.94 -22.40
CA ILE A 11 18.10 10.40 -22.53
C ILE A 11 18.71 10.93 -21.24
N PHE A 12 19.83 11.64 -21.36
CA PHE A 12 20.49 12.29 -20.23
C PHE A 12 20.29 13.80 -20.34
N ILE A 13 19.68 14.39 -19.32
CA ILE A 13 19.57 15.84 -19.19
C ILE A 13 20.58 16.25 -18.11
N LYS A 14 21.65 16.93 -18.53
CA LYS A 14 22.74 17.38 -17.64
C LYS A 14 22.53 18.83 -17.22
N ASP A 15 23.19 19.21 -16.13
CA ASP A 15 23.26 20.59 -15.63
C ASP A 15 21.90 21.25 -15.34
N VAL A 16 20.89 20.44 -15.00
CA VAL A 16 19.56 20.93 -14.60
C VAL A 16 19.61 21.41 -13.16
N PRO A 17 19.37 22.71 -12.88
CA PRO A 17 19.28 23.19 -11.51
C PRO A 17 18.21 22.42 -10.73
N ASN A 18 18.43 22.14 -9.44
CA ASN A 18 17.50 21.36 -8.62
C ASN A 18 16.07 21.91 -8.67
N SER A 19 15.91 23.25 -8.66
CA SER A 19 14.62 23.93 -8.76
C SER A 19 13.91 23.74 -10.11
N SER A 20 14.63 23.37 -11.16
CA SER A 20 14.12 23.24 -12.53
C SER A 20 13.83 21.78 -12.93
N ARG A 21 14.28 20.79 -12.14
CA ARG A 21 14.08 19.35 -12.43
C ARG A 21 12.60 18.98 -12.55
N THR A 22 11.78 19.46 -11.62
CA THR A 22 10.32 19.25 -11.66
C THR A 22 9.69 19.86 -12.91
N LEU A 23 10.14 21.03 -13.33
CA LEU A 23 9.63 21.68 -14.54
C LEU A 23 10.00 20.88 -15.80
N ALA A 24 11.25 20.43 -15.90
CA ALA A 24 11.71 19.60 -17.02
C ALA A 24 10.92 18.28 -17.09
N LEU A 25 10.73 17.60 -15.96
CA LEU A 25 9.89 16.39 -15.86
C LEU A 25 8.46 16.66 -16.34
N LEU A 26 7.87 17.79 -15.92
CA LEU A 26 6.51 18.15 -16.31
C LEU A 26 6.38 18.48 -17.78
N GLN A 27 7.34 19.21 -18.34
CA GLN A 27 7.36 19.49 -19.77
C GLN A 27 7.46 18.20 -20.59
N TYR A 28 8.31 17.26 -20.18
CA TYR A 28 8.39 15.94 -20.78
C TYR A 28 7.05 15.20 -20.69
N TYR A 29 6.47 15.13 -19.48
CA TYR A 29 5.18 14.49 -19.23
C TYR A 29 4.06 15.08 -20.10
N LEU A 30 4.00 16.40 -20.25
CA LEU A 30 2.94 17.04 -21.05
C LEU A 30 3.08 16.77 -22.55
N ASN A 31 4.32 16.66 -23.04
CA ASN A 31 4.62 16.47 -24.47
C ASN A 31 4.56 15.01 -24.94
N HIS A 32 4.57 14.02 -24.03
CA HIS A 32 4.56 12.59 -24.38
C HIS A 32 3.33 11.91 -23.82
N ASN A 33 2.78 10.91 -24.51
CA ASN A 33 1.55 10.21 -24.08
C ASN A 33 1.81 8.90 -23.32
N GLU A 34 2.80 8.91 -22.42
CA GLU A 34 3.17 7.76 -21.60
C GLU A 34 3.07 8.10 -20.10
N ASN A 35 2.98 7.05 -19.27
CA ASN A 35 3.07 7.19 -17.81
C ASN A 35 4.54 7.36 -17.40
N LEU A 36 4.78 8.09 -16.32
CA LEU A 36 6.12 8.28 -15.78
C LEU A 36 6.29 7.62 -14.42
N ILE A 37 7.43 6.98 -14.21
CA ILE A 37 7.94 6.60 -12.90
C ILE A 37 9.12 7.51 -12.60
N TYR A 38 8.91 8.48 -11.71
CA TYR A 38 9.94 9.41 -11.27
C TYR A 38 10.56 8.92 -9.95
N VAL A 39 11.84 8.54 -10.03
CA VAL A 39 12.62 7.99 -8.92
C VAL A 39 13.43 9.11 -8.28
N VAL A 40 13.15 9.34 -7.00
CA VAL A 40 13.83 10.31 -6.13
C VAL A 40 14.56 9.58 -5.00
N ASN A 41 15.32 10.30 -4.16
CA ASN A 41 16.19 9.64 -3.18
C ASN A 41 15.46 9.28 -1.88
N THR A 42 14.48 10.09 -1.44
CA THR A 42 13.86 9.94 -0.12
C THR A 42 12.35 10.18 -0.14
N ASN A 43 11.64 9.72 0.88
CA ASN A 43 10.22 10.02 1.08
C ASN A 43 9.93 11.54 1.16
N ASP A 44 10.82 12.34 1.74
CA ASP A 44 10.67 13.80 1.79
C ASP A 44 10.74 14.42 0.39
N GLU A 45 11.65 13.94 -0.46
CA GLU A 45 11.73 14.38 -1.86
C GLU A 45 10.45 14.02 -2.63
N ILE A 46 9.80 12.89 -2.33
CA ILE A 46 8.50 12.52 -2.93
C ILE A 46 7.46 13.59 -2.61
N ASP A 47 7.36 14.03 -1.35
CA ASP A 47 6.39 15.03 -0.91
C ASP A 47 6.68 16.43 -1.46
N HIS A 48 7.96 16.82 -1.51
CA HIS A 48 8.39 18.06 -2.15
C HIS A 48 8.07 18.09 -3.65
N CYS A 49 8.34 16.99 -4.37
CA CYS A 49 8.03 16.88 -5.79
C CYS A 49 6.53 16.89 -6.04
N TYR A 50 5.75 16.15 -5.24
CA TYR A 50 4.29 16.17 -5.30
C TYR A 50 3.73 17.59 -5.14
N SER A 51 4.19 18.31 -4.11
CA SER A 51 3.73 19.68 -3.81
C SER A 51 4.09 20.64 -4.93
N SER A 52 5.31 20.54 -5.46
CA SER A 52 5.79 21.36 -6.58
C SER A 52 4.97 21.13 -7.86
N ILE A 53 4.71 19.87 -8.21
CA ILE A 53 3.88 19.56 -9.38
C ILE A 53 2.46 20.06 -9.19
N LYS A 54 1.87 19.86 -8.00
CA LYS A 54 0.49 20.29 -7.72
C LYS A 54 0.33 21.80 -7.65
N PHE A 55 1.39 22.53 -7.26
CA PHE A 55 1.44 23.97 -7.34
C PHE A 55 1.37 24.45 -8.79
N ILE A 56 2.16 23.85 -9.68
CA ILE A 56 2.22 24.20 -11.11
C ILE A 56 0.94 23.78 -11.84
N ASN A 57 0.49 22.54 -11.65
CA ASN A 57 -0.70 22.01 -12.31
C ASN A 57 -1.46 21.03 -11.40
N LYS A 58 -2.60 21.49 -10.87
CA LYS A 58 -3.46 20.72 -9.98
C LYS A 58 -4.10 19.50 -10.65
N SER A 59 -4.30 19.52 -11.97
CA SER A 59 -5.05 18.46 -12.69
C SER A 59 -4.22 17.19 -12.93
N ILE A 60 -2.89 17.27 -12.85
CA ILE A 60 -2.02 16.12 -13.07
C ILE A 60 -2.29 15.03 -12.03
N LYS A 61 -2.58 13.82 -12.50
CA LYS A 61 -2.75 12.63 -11.67
C LYS A 61 -1.37 12.19 -11.18
N ILE A 62 -1.22 12.11 -9.86
CA ILE A 62 0.03 11.70 -9.20
C ILE A 62 -0.27 10.60 -8.21
N VAL A 63 0.58 9.57 -8.18
CA VAL A 63 0.65 8.55 -7.13
C VAL A 63 1.97 8.72 -6.40
N LYS A 64 1.94 8.71 -5.06
CA LYS A 64 3.15 8.71 -4.23
C LYS A 64 3.34 7.32 -3.66
N LEU A 65 4.46 6.66 -3.90
CA LEU A 65 4.73 5.37 -3.27
C LEU A 65 5.98 5.48 -2.42
N PHE A 66 5.78 5.48 -1.11
CA PHE A 66 6.84 5.63 -0.13
C PHE A 66 7.53 4.31 0.13
N GLU A 67 8.84 4.33 0.34
CA GLU A 67 9.56 3.18 0.91
C GLU A 67 9.17 2.97 2.38
N TRP A 68 9.51 1.80 2.91
CA TRP A 68 9.38 1.52 4.34
C TRP A 68 10.31 2.44 5.14
N ASP A 69 9.79 2.96 6.26
CA ASP A 69 10.55 3.75 7.23
C ASP A 69 11.25 2.88 8.28
N CYS A 70 11.56 1.65 7.90
CA CYS A 70 12.31 0.69 8.68
C CYS A 70 13.37 0.02 7.79
N PRO A 71 14.49 -0.48 8.36
CA PRO A 71 15.44 -1.28 7.61
C PRO A 71 14.80 -2.56 7.04
N HIS A 72 15.34 -3.05 5.94
CA HIS A 72 14.97 -4.36 5.40
C HIS A 72 15.55 -5.47 6.30
N TYR A 73 14.76 -6.53 6.51
CA TYR A 73 15.09 -7.71 7.34
C TYR A 73 15.33 -7.39 8.83
N ASP A 74 14.72 -6.33 9.35
CA ASP A 74 14.71 -6.02 10.77
C ASP A 74 13.57 -6.77 11.51
N ASN A 75 13.52 -6.69 12.83
CA ASN A 75 12.41 -7.23 13.64
C ASN A 75 11.16 -6.32 13.63
N PHE A 76 11.23 -5.20 12.92
CA PHE A 76 10.18 -4.19 12.84
C PHE A 76 9.64 -4.10 11.42
N GLY A 77 8.34 -3.83 11.32
CA GLY A 77 7.68 -3.48 10.08
C GLY A 77 7.60 -1.96 9.90
N PRO A 78 7.14 -1.49 8.72
CA PRO A 78 6.88 -0.08 8.49
C PRO A 78 5.84 0.46 9.47
N SER A 79 5.92 1.76 9.76
CA SER A 79 4.96 2.43 10.63
C SER A 79 3.54 2.40 10.06
N ARG A 80 2.55 2.62 10.93
CA ARG A 80 1.13 2.69 10.52
C ARG A 80 0.89 3.72 9.42
N SER A 81 1.55 4.89 9.48
CA SER A 81 1.37 5.96 8.49
C SER A 81 1.91 5.55 7.12
N ILE A 82 3.07 4.90 7.07
CA ILE A 82 3.63 4.37 5.83
C ILE A 82 2.76 3.25 5.26
N LYS A 83 2.30 2.29 6.08
CA LYS A 83 1.36 1.24 5.65
C LYS A 83 0.07 1.82 5.05
N ALA A 84 -0.56 2.74 5.77
CA ALA A 84 -1.76 3.44 5.31
C ALA A 84 -1.54 4.16 3.98
N SER A 85 -0.46 4.94 3.88
CA SER A 85 -0.12 5.68 2.67
C SER A 85 0.11 4.75 1.49
N ARG A 86 0.88 3.68 1.69
CA ARG A 86 1.21 2.71 0.64
C ARG A 86 -0.05 2.01 0.12
N ILE A 87 -0.88 1.43 0.98
CA ILE A 87 -2.14 0.78 0.56
C ILE A 87 -3.03 1.76 -0.22
N ASN A 88 -3.23 2.97 0.29
CA ASN A 88 -4.05 3.98 -0.38
C ASN A 88 -3.53 4.29 -1.79
N ASN A 89 -2.21 4.45 -1.93
CA ASN A 89 -1.59 4.79 -3.20
C ASN A 89 -1.50 3.60 -4.17
N ILE A 90 -1.35 2.37 -3.68
CA ILE A 90 -1.43 1.13 -4.47
C ILE A 90 -2.84 0.96 -5.06
N ILE A 91 -3.90 1.14 -4.25
CA ILE A 91 -5.28 1.07 -4.75
C ILE A 91 -5.57 2.20 -5.75
N LYS A 92 -5.04 3.40 -5.50
CA LYS A 92 -5.13 4.53 -6.43
C LYS A 92 -4.40 4.25 -7.75
N LEU A 93 -3.20 3.67 -7.69
CA LEU A 93 -2.42 3.26 -8.85
C LEU A 93 -3.19 2.22 -9.69
N LYS A 94 -3.72 1.18 -9.03
CA LYS A 94 -4.59 0.18 -9.66
C LYS A 94 -5.75 0.83 -10.42
N ARG A 95 -6.45 1.78 -9.81
CA ARG A 95 -7.55 2.52 -10.45
C ARG A 95 -7.10 3.31 -11.68
N TYR A 96 -5.94 3.97 -11.61
CA TYR A 96 -5.41 4.71 -12.76
C TYR A 96 -5.00 3.79 -13.91
N ILE A 97 -4.36 2.66 -13.61
CA ILE A 97 -4.01 1.65 -14.61
C ILE A 97 -5.27 1.11 -15.28
N LYS A 98 -6.28 0.66 -14.51
CA LYS A 98 -7.53 0.13 -15.06
C LYS A 98 -8.30 1.11 -15.94
N ASN A 99 -8.25 2.39 -15.59
CA ASN A 99 -8.92 3.45 -16.34
C ASN A 99 -8.07 3.99 -17.51
N ASN A 100 -6.94 3.35 -17.86
CA ASN A 100 -5.98 3.83 -18.86
C ASN A 100 -5.64 5.32 -18.66
N SER A 101 -5.55 5.75 -17.41
CA SER A 101 -5.26 7.14 -17.08
C SER A 101 -3.78 7.41 -17.29
N LYS A 102 -3.47 8.60 -17.79
CA LYS A 102 -2.11 9.14 -17.77
C LYS A 102 -1.79 9.68 -16.37
N PHE A 103 -0.66 9.29 -15.79
CA PHE A 103 -0.23 9.72 -14.45
C PHE A 103 1.30 9.74 -14.29
N ILE A 104 1.75 10.36 -13.20
CA ILE A 104 3.12 10.31 -12.69
C ILE A 104 3.13 9.53 -11.38
N LEU A 105 3.93 8.46 -11.30
CA LEU A 105 4.28 7.80 -10.06
C LEU A 105 5.58 8.41 -9.53
N ILE A 106 5.59 8.89 -8.30
CA ILE A 106 6.80 9.39 -7.63
C ILE A 106 7.16 8.39 -6.53
N THR A 107 8.39 7.87 -6.56
CA THR A 107 8.84 6.76 -5.71
C THR A 107 10.34 6.87 -5.42
N THR A 108 10.87 6.05 -4.52
CA THR A 108 12.32 5.86 -4.34
C THR A 108 12.84 4.64 -5.08
N ILE A 109 14.17 4.50 -5.16
CA ILE A 109 14.81 3.30 -5.73
C ILE A 109 14.50 2.05 -4.92
N ASN A 110 14.50 2.15 -3.58
CA ASN A 110 14.22 1.02 -2.71
C ASN A 110 12.81 0.50 -2.96
N CYS A 111 11.84 1.40 -3.09
CA CYS A 111 10.47 1.01 -3.39
C CYS A 111 10.30 0.50 -4.84
N LEU A 112 11.12 0.94 -5.80
CA LEU A 112 11.11 0.39 -7.16
C LEU A 112 11.64 -1.05 -7.19
N LEU A 113 12.70 -1.34 -6.42
CA LEU A 113 13.33 -2.66 -6.30
C LEU A 113 12.52 -3.63 -5.43
N GLN A 114 11.80 -3.08 -4.46
CA GLN A 114 10.96 -3.85 -3.55
C GLN A 114 9.92 -4.65 -4.33
N ARG A 115 9.76 -5.91 -3.91
CA ARG A 115 8.80 -6.85 -4.48
C ARG A 115 7.45 -6.70 -3.78
N PHE A 116 6.37 -6.84 -4.54
CA PHE A 116 4.99 -6.76 -4.03
C PHE A 116 4.17 -7.96 -4.49
N GLN A 117 3.04 -8.21 -3.82
CA GLN A 117 1.97 -9.02 -4.41
C GLN A 117 1.46 -8.30 -5.67
N ASP A 118 0.76 -9.04 -6.54
CA ASP A 118 0.04 -8.44 -7.65
C ASP A 118 -0.83 -7.27 -7.19
N ILE A 119 -0.70 -6.12 -7.87
CA ILE A 119 -1.43 -4.91 -7.50
C ILE A 119 -2.94 -5.13 -7.53
N ASP A 120 -3.40 -6.05 -8.38
CA ASP A 120 -4.80 -6.43 -8.48
C ASP A 120 -5.34 -7.17 -7.25
N SER A 121 -4.48 -7.76 -6.43
CA SER A 121 -4.88 -8.43 -5.19
C SER A 121 -5.33 -7.45 -4.09
N TYR A 122 -4.88 -6.18 -4.17
CA TYR A 122 -5.36 -5.14 -3.26
C TYR A 122 -6.75 -4.68 -3.68
N SER A 123 -7.76 -5.08 -2.91
CA SER A 123 -9.17 -4.80 -3.18
C SER A 123 -9.79 -4.05 -2.01
N GLU A 124 -10.67 -3.12 -2.34
CA GLU A 124 -11.54 -2.48 -1.37
C GLU A 124 -12.82 -3.29 -1.24
N ARG A 125 -13.35 -3.44 -0.01
CA ARG A 125 -14.66 -4.03 0.24
C ARG A 125 -15.68 -2.90 0.37
N ARG A 126 -16.62 -2.82 -0.57
CA ARG A 126 -17.78 -1.94 -0.42
C ARG A 126 -18.74 -2.57 0.60
N ILE A 127 -19.23 -1.74 1.52
CA ILE A 127 -20.16 -2.14 2.58
C ILE A 127 -21.33 -1.17 2.56
N GLU A 128 -22.55 -1.69 2.58
CA GLU A 128 -23.77 -0.89 2.48
C GLU A 128 -24.74 -1.12 3.65
N THR A 129 -25.55 -0.11 3.97
CA THR A 129 -26.69 -0.27 4.88
C THR A 129 -27.68 -1.28 4.32
N ASN A 130 -28.23 -2.11 5.20
CA ASN A 130 -29.09 -3.26 4.92
C ASN A 130 -28.39 -4.43 4.21
N GLU A 131 -27.06 -4.45 4.11
CA GLU A 131 -26.31 -5.63 3.64
C GLU A 131 -26.40 -6.76 4.68
N ASP A 132 -26.69 -7.97 4.20
CA ASP A 132 -26.54 -9.20 4.99
C ASP A 132 -25.05 -9.55 5.07
N LEU A 133 -24.49 -9.40 6.27
CA LEU A 133 -23.09 -9.59 6.57
C LEU A 133 -22.95 -10.30 7.92
N ILE A 134 -22.52 -11.56 7.88
CA ILE A 134 -22.31 -12.38 9.08
C ILE A 134 -21.28 -11.69 9.98
N TYR A 135 -21.70 -11.36 11.20
CA TYR A 135 -20.91 -10.52 12.10
C TYR A 135 -19.53 -11.13 12.42
N SER A 136 -19.49 -12.43 12.73
CA SER A 136 -18.26 -13.15 13.06
C SER A 136 -17.30 -13.24 11.88
N ASP A 137 -17.82 -13.50 10.67
CA ASP A 137 -17.01 -13.64 9.47
C ASP A 137 -16.39 -12.30 9.07
N PHE A 138 -17.12 -11.22 9.31
CA PHE A 138 -16.61 -9.88 9.05
C PHE A 138 -15.50 -9.47 10.02
N ILE A 139 -15.59 -9.83 11.31
CA ILE A 139 -14.48 -9.65 12.25
C ILE A 139 -13.24 -10.41 11.78
N ASN A 140 -13.39 -11.70 11.46
CA ASN A 140 -12.30 -12.52 10.94
C ASN A 140 -11.69 -11.91 9.67
N TYR A 141 -12.55 -11.40 8.77
CA TYR A 141 -12.10 -10.70 7.56
C TYR A 141 -11.27 -9.45 7.86
N ILE A 142 -11.72 -8.58 8.78
CA ILE A 142 -11.03 -7.35 9.17
C ILE A 142 -9.63 -7.65 9.74
N GLU A 143 -9.52 -8.65 10.61
CA GLU A 143 -8.24 -9.10 11.17
C GLU A 143 -7.31 -9.64 10.08
N ASN A 144 -7.86 -10.47 9.17
CA ASN A 144 -7.11 -11.05 8.06
C ASN A 144 -6.57 -10.01 7.09
N ILE A 145 -7.25 -8.88 6.87
CA ILE A 145 -6.77 -7.79 5.98
C ILE A 145 -5.88 -6.75 6.68
N GLY A 146 -5.58 -6.91 7.97
CA GLY A 146 -4.51 -6.15 8.63
C GLY A 146 -4.92 -5.24 9.78
N TYR A 147 -6.19 -5.20 10.16
CA TYR A 147 -6.60 -4.34 11.27
C TYR A 147 -6.29 -4.97 12.63
N GLU A 148 -5.89 -4.12 13.57
CA GLU A 148 -5.59 -4.52 14.94
C GLU A 148 -6.77 -4.25 15.86
N LYS A 149 -7.08 -5.22 16.71
CA LYS A 149 -8.13 -5.09 17.71
C LYS A 149 -7.67 -4.19 18.85
N VAL A 150 -8.49 -3.20 19.19
CA VAL A 150 -8.26 -2.26 20.30
C VAL A 150 -9.53 -2.07 21.11
N ASP A 151 -9.41 -1.52 22.32
CA ASP A 151 -10.57 -1.19 23.14
C ASP A 151 -11.35 -0.01 22.55
N ASN A 152 -10.65 1.04 22.11
CA ASN A 152 -11.21 2.24 21.52
C ASN A 152 -10.45 2.60 20.25
N VAL A 153 -11.19 2.86 19.17
CA VAL A 153 -10.60 3.24 17.88
C VAL A 153 -10.16 4.70 17.91
N ILE A 154 -8.84 4.89 17.82
CA ILE A 154 -8.17 6.20 17.78
C ILE A 154 -7.25 6.28 16.57
N GLU A 155 -6.51 5.21 16.29
CA GLU A 155 -5.52 5.16 15.22
C GLU A 155 -6.04 4.46 13.96
N VAL A 156 -5.55 4.87 12.80
CA VAL A 156 -5.83 4.21 11.52
C VAL A 156 -5.31 2.77 11.54
N GLY A 157 -6.07 1.85 10.94
CA GLY A 157 -5.75 0.43 10.93
C GLY A 157 -6.11 -0.30 12.22
N THR A 158 -6.96 0.30 13.04
CA THR A 158 -7.49 -0.33 14.25
C THR A 158 -8.99 -0.53 14.13
N TYR A 159 -9.49 -1.52 14.87
CA TYR A 159 -10.92 -1.77 15.01
C TYR A 159 -11.27 -2.14 16.45
N ALA A 160 -12.50 -1.89 16.85
CA ALA A 160 -13.06 -2.31 18.13
C ALA A 160 -14.45 -2.90 17.89
N ASN A 161 -14.84 -3.89 18.67
CA ASN A 161 -16.16 -4.51 18.54
C ASN A 161 -16.82 -4.64 19.92
N ARG A 162 -18.08 -4.22 20.03
CA ARG A 162 -18.83 -4.14 21.30
C ARG A 162 -20.28 -4.53 21.08
N GLY A 163 -20.64 -5.77 21.39
CA GLY A 163 -21.97 -6.29 21.09
C GLY A 163 -22.24 -6.21 19.58
N GLY A 164 -23.35 -5.59 19.17
CA GLY A 164 -23.69 -5.40 17.76
C GLY A 164 -22.89 -4.30 17.03
N ILE A 165 -21.95 -3.61 17.68
CA ILE A 165 -21.24 -2.49 17.06
C ILE A 165 -19.82 -2.89 16.66
N ILE A 166 -19.38 -2.46 15.48
CA ILE A 166 -17.98 -2.52 15.04
C ILE A 166 -17.52 -1.12 14.65
N ASP A 167 -16.50 -0.62 15.35
CA ASP A 167 -15.78 0.61 14.99
C ASP A 167 -14.52 0.24 14.22
N ILE A 168 -14.24 0.93 13.12
CA ILE A 168 -13.08 0.67 12.25
C ILE A 168 -12.52 1.99 11.73
N PHE A 169 -11.20 2.17 11.76
CA PHE A 169 -10.56 3.33 11.15
C PHE A 169 -9.77 2.97 9.89
N SER A 170 -10.42 3.08 8.73
CA SER A 170 -9.77 2.80 7.44
C SER A 170 -8.96 4.00 6.93
N SER A 171 -7.85 3.71 6.24
CA SER A 171 -6.87 4.71 5.81
C SER A 171 -7.36 5.67 4.72
N ASN A 172 -8.45 5.33 4.03
CA ASN A 172 -9.06 6.17 3.00
C ASN A 172 -10.05 7.21 3.55
N TYR A 173 -10.25 7.27 4.87
CA TYR A 173 -11.16 8.21 5.52
C TYR A 173 -10.45 9.08 6.55
N ASN A 174 -10.99 10.29 6.77
CA ASN A 174 -10.50 11.21 7.81
C ASN A 174 -11.07 10.91 9.19
N TYR A 175 -12.15 10.15 9.26
CA TYR A 175 -12.86 9.80 10.50
C TYR A 175 -13.13 8.29 10.52
N PRO A 176 -13.09 7.65 11.70
CA PRO A 176 -13.47 6.25 11.83
C PRO A 176 -14.96 6.05 11.53
N ILE A 177 -15.28 4.80 11.23
CA ILE A 177 -16.61 4.33 10.85
C ILE A 177 -17.14 3.45 11.95
N ARG A 178 -18.39 3.68 12.35
CA ARG A 178 -19.18 2.82 13.21
C ARG A 178 -20.20 2.08 12.36
N LEU A 179 -20.18 0.76 12.44
CA LEU A 179 -21.13 -0.15 11.84
C LEU A 179 -22.01 -0.70 12.97
N ASP A 180 -23.32 -0.48 12.86
CA ASP A 180 -24.31 -0.98 13.81
C ASP A 180 -25.01 -2.20 13.20
N PHE A 181 -24.88 -3.36 13.84
CA PHE A 181 -25.44 -4.62 13.38
C PHE A 181 -26.68 -5.00 14.19
N PHE A 182 -27.68 -5.51 13.48
CA PHE A 182 -28.80 -6.25 14.06
C PHE A 182 -28.75 -7.69 13.58
N GLY A 183 -28.22 -8.58 14.42
CA GLY A 183 -27.85 -9.93 13.99
C GLY A 183 -26.75 -9.89 12.93
N ASP A 184 -27.04 -10.43 11.75
CA ASP A 184 -26.13 -10.49 10.60
C ASP A 184 -26.50 -9.45 9.53
N ASN A 185 -27.13 -8.33 9.91
CA ASN A 185 -27.46 -7.25 8.99
C ASN A 185 -26.92 -5.90 9.49
N ILE A 186 -26.37 -5.10 8.57
CA ILE A 186 -25.87 -3.76 8.88
C ILE A 186 -27.04 -2.77 8.87
N GLU A 187 -27.52 -2.34 10.04
CA GLU A 187 -28.59 -1.35 10.10
C GLU A 187 -28.11 0.05 9.74
N THR A 188 -27.01 0.50 10.35
CA THR A 188 -26.52 1.86 10.13
C THR A 188 -25.01 1.94 10.00
N ILE A 189 -24.56 2.86 9.15
CA ILE A 189 -23.15 3.21 8.96
C ILE A 189 -22.98 4.68 9.29
N ARG A 190 -22.05 5.00 10.19
CA ARG A 190 -21.82 6.37 10.66
C ARG A 190 -20.35 6.69 10.70
N TYR A 191 -19.97 7.90 10.33
CA TYR A 191 -18.68 8.44 10.76
C TYR A 191 -18.81 8.97 12.18
N PHE A 192 -17.77 8.80 12.99
CA PHE A 192 -17.72 9.36 14.35
C PHE A 192 -16.38 10.04 14.61
N ASP A 193 -16.37 10.94 15.58
CA ASP A 193 -15.17 11.65 16.01
C ASP A 193 -14.40 10.78 17.02
N TYR A 194 -13.14 10.46 16.73
CA TYR A 194 -12.35 9.53 17.54
C TYR A 194 -11.97 10.08 18.93
N GLN A 195 -12.07 11.39 19.15
CA GLN A 195 -11.78 11.99 20.46
C GLN A 195 -13.01 11.96 21.37
N SER A 196 -14.14 12.45 20.88
CA SER A 196 -15.40 12.55 21.63
C SER A 196 -16.25 11.28 21.56
N GLN A 197 -15.93 10.36 20.66
CA GLN A 197 -16.66 9.11 20.38
C GLN A 197 -18.13 9.34 19.95
N LYS A 198 -18.45 10.55 19.47
CA LYS A 198 -19.78 10.95 19.02
C LYS A 198 -19.93 10.83 17.51
N THR A 199 -21.14 10.47 17.08
CA THR A 199 -21.49 10.44 15.65
C THR A 199 -21.34 11.82 15.03
N ILE A 200 -20.71 11.87 13.85
CA ILE A 200 -20.60 13.06 13.00
C ILE A 200 -21.74 13.07 11.98
N LYS A 201 -21.86 12.00 11.19
CA LYS A 201 -22.91 11.86 10.15
C LYS A 201 -23.15 10.40 9.79
N SER A 202 -24.39 10.09 9.37
CA SER A 202 -24.74 8.79 8.77
C SER A 202 -24.44 8.77 7.27
N VAL A 203 -24.15 7.59 6.75
CA VAL A 203 -23.98 7.32 5.32
C VAL A 203 -24.61 5.98 4.94
N ASN A 204 -24.93 5.80 3.66
CA ASN A 204 -25.53 4.55 3.17
C ASN A 204 -24.48 3.51 2.78
N SER A 205 -23.22 3.91 2.58
CA SER A 205 -22.17 2.99 2.16
C SER A 205 -20.78 3.54 2.45
N ILE A 206 -19.82 2.63 2.64
CA ILE A 206 -18.39 2.91 2.70
C ILE A 206 -17.60 1.90 1.84
N SER A 207 -16.32 2.15 1.66
CA SER A 207 -15.35 1.29 1.00
C SER A 207 -14.21 1.07 1.99
N LEU A 208 -14.13 -0.13 2.55
CA LEU A 208 -13.10 -0.54 3.49
C LEU A 208 -11.84 -0.95 2.74
N PHE A 209 -10.73 -0.27 3.00
CA PHE A 209 -9.42 -0.64 2.46
C PHE A 209 -8.76 -1.67 3.39
N PRO A 210 -7.90 -2.56 2.87
CA PRO A 210 -6.99 -3.34 3.71
C PRO A 210 -6.05 -2.40 4.49
N PHE A 211 -5.37 -2.92 5.50
CA PHE A 211 -4.34 -2.16 6.23
C PHE A 211 -2.95 -2.81 6.15
N SER A 212 -2.85 -4.01 5.58
CA SER A 212 -1.58 -4.71 5.38
C SER A 212 -1.39 -5.11 3.92
N GLU A 213 -0.13 -5.16 3.49
CA GLU A 213 0.25 -5.70 2.19
C GLU A 213 0.23 -7.24 2.16
N ILE A 214 0.14 -7.88 3.33
CA ILE A 214 0.02 -9.33 3.52
C ILE A 214 -1.33 -9.62 4.16
N TYR A 215 -2.13 -10.46 3.53
CA TYR A 215 -3.36 -10.99 4.14
C TYR A 215 -3.08 -12.34 4.80
N LEU A 216 -3.71 -12.57 5.95
CA LEU A 216 -3.58 -13.83 6.69
C LEU A 216 -4.75 -14.79 6.42
N PHE A 217 -5.24 -14.80 5.17
CA PHE A 217 -6.18 -15.85 4.74
C PHE A 217 -5.49 -17.21 4.73
N GLU A 218 -6.29 -18.28 4.81
CA GLU A 218 -5.81 -19.65 4.94
C GLU A 218 -4.81 -20.04 3.84
N ASP A 219 -5.06 -19.66 2.59
CA ASP A 219 -4.15 -19.91 1.47
C ASP A 219 -2.78 -19.25 1.66
N ASN A 220 -2.76 -17.99 2.11
CA ASN A 220 -1.51 -17.26 2.37
C ASN A 220 -0.74 -17.87 3.55
N ILE A 221 -1.45 -18.29 4.61
CA ILE A 221 -0.84 -18.99 5.74
C ILE A 221 -0.28 -20.35 5.30
N ASN A 222 -0.99 -21.10 4.45
CA ASN A 222 -0.53 -22.38 3.93
C ASN A 222 0.72 -22.22 3.05
N ASN A 223 0.78 -21.16 2.23
CA ASN A 223 1.99 -20.80 1.49
C ASN A 223 3.15 -20.48 2.43
N PHE A 224 2.91 -19.63 3.44
CA PHE A 224 3.90 -19.32 4.46
C PHE A 224 4.42 -20.59 5.14
N ARG A 225 3.53 -21.50 5.58
CA ARG A 225 3.93 -22.78 6.22
C ARG A 225 4.90 -23.58 5.35
N ARG A 226 4.53 -23.80 4.08
CA ARG A 226 5.34 -24.58 3.13
C ARG A 226 6.68 -23.89 2.87
N SER A 227 6.66 -22.60 2.53
CA SER A 227 7.85 -21.81 2.21
C SER A 227 8.79 -21.68 3.41
N TYR A 228 8.25 -21.45 4.60
CA TYR A 228 9.03 -21.28 5.81
C TYR A 228 9.75 -22.58 6.21
N ILE A 229 9.05 -23.72 6.21
CA ILE A 229 9.64 -25.03 6.51
C ILE A 229 10.74 -25.37 5.49
N HIS A 230 10.48 -25.11 4.20
CA HIS A 230 11.43 -25.39 3.13
C HIS A 230 12.72 -24.56 3.26
N ASN A 231 12.61 -23.26 3.50
CA ASN A 231 13.74 -22.34 3.50
C ASN A 231 14.51 -22.30 4.83
N PHE A 232 13.81 -22.35 5.97
CA PHE A 232 14.43 -22.08 7.29
C PHE A 232 14.62 -23.31 8.17
N LYS A 233 13.97 -24.45 7.85
CA LYS A 233 13.91 -25.66 8.69
C LYS A 233 13.41 -25.34 10.11
N ARG A 234 12.09 -25.51 10.32
CA ARG A 234 11.41 -25.20 11.59
C ARG A 234 12.15 -25.80 12.80
N LYS A 235 12.38 -24.97 13.83
CA LYS A 235 12.87 -25.39 15.16
C LYS A 235 11.71 -25.84 16.05
N GLU A 236 11.99 -26.62 17.11
CA GLU A 236 10.96 -27.11 18.04
C GLU A 236 10.14 -26.00 18.72
N LYS A 237 10.77 -24.85 18.99
CA LYS A 237 10.11 -23.66 19.55
C LYS A 237 10.35 -22.47 18.63
N ASP A 238 9.44 -22.29 17.68
CA ASP A 238 9.54 -21.23 16.68
C ASP A 238 8.33 -20.30 16.83
N TYR A 239 8.50 -19.27 17.66
CA TYR A 239 7.45 -18.29 17.96
C TYR A 239 6.91 -17.62 16.69
N ILE A 240 7.78 -17.27 15.74
CA ILE A 240 7.39 -16.60 14.49
C ILE A 240 6.49 -17.51 13.67
N TYR A 241 6.92 -18.76 13.48
CA TYR A 241 6.13 -19.76 12.78
C TYR A 241 4.79 -20.00 13.49
N GLU A 242 4.79 -20.23 14.80
CA GLU A 242 3.59 -20.56 15.57
C GLU A 242 2.58 -19.41 15.62
N SER A 243 3.04 -18.16 15.79
CA SER A 243 2.18 -16.98 15.76
C SER A 243 1.54 -16.78 14.38
N ILE A 244 2.35 -16.74 13.31
CA ILE A 244 1.82 -16.51 11.96
C ILE A 244 0.87 -17.63 11.54
N THR A 245 1.22 -18.88 11.85
CA THR A 245 0.41 -20.03 11.45
C THR A 245 -0.87 -20.20 12.25
N SER A 246 -0.99 -19.56 13.42
CA SER A 246 -2.25 -19.44 14.15
C SER A 246 -3.07 -18.22 13.74
N GLY A 247 -2.65 -17.48 12.70
CA GLY A 247 -3.35 -16.30 12.21
C GLY A 247 -2.99 -15.01 12.95
N HIS A 248 -2.05 -15.05 13.90
CA HIS A 248 -1.62 -13.87 14.65
C HIS A 248 -0.57 -13.08 13.87
N ARG A 249 -0.78 -11.77 13.78
CA ARG A 249 0.19 -10.83 13.20
C ARG A 249 1.29 -10.54 14.21
N ILE A 250 2.53 -10.69 13.79
CA ILE A 250 3.71 -10.28 14.54
C ILE A 250 4.23 -8.93 14.04
N ASN A 251 5.00 -8.23 14.86
CA ASN A 251 5.76 -7.08 14.39
C ASN A 251 6.81 -7.55 13.36
N GLY A 252 6.98 -6.79 12.28
CA GLY A 252 7.87 -7.16 11.18
C GLY A 252 7.34 -8.26 10.26
N LEU A 253 6.04 -8.59 10.30
CA LEU A 253 5.42 -9.57 9.39
C LEU A 253 5.77 -9.28 7.91
N GLU A 254 5.83 -8.02 7.54
CA GLU A 254 6.16 -7.55 6.19
C GLU A 254 7.53 -8.05 5.71
N GLN A 255 8.47 -8.29 6.61
CA GLN A 255 9.82 -8.80 6.28
C GLN A 255 9.79 -10.25 5.77
N TYR A 256 8.69 -10.96 6.00
CA TYR A 256 8.45 -12.32 5.54
C TYR A 256 7.60 -12.36 4.26
N LEU A 257 7.32 -11.21 3.64
CA LEU A 257 6.49 -11.08 2.43
C LEU A 257 6.72 -12.18 1.38
N PRO A 258 7.98 -12.53 1.00
CA PRO A 258 8.21 -13.54 -0.03
C PRO A 258 7.73 -14.95 0.31
N LEU A 259 7.48 -15.26 1.59
CA LEU A 259 7.02 -16.59 2.00
C LEU A 259 5.51 -16.78 1.81
N PHE A 260 4.74 -15.69 1.72
CA PHE A 260 3.27 -15.73 1.60
C PHE A 260 2.77 -15.91 0.16
N PHE A 261 3.64 -15.77 -0.84
CA PHE A 261 3.27 -15.71 -2.25
C PHE A 261 4.21 -16.55 -3.12
N ASP A 262 3.64 -17.36 -4.03
CA ASP A 262 4.43 -18.15 -4.97
C ASP A 262 5.18 -17.27 -5.99
N LYS A 263 4.63 -16.10 -6.31
CA LYS A 263 5.22 -15.14 -7.23
C LYS A 263 5.00 -13.71 -6.75
N LEU A 264 6.08 -12.95 -6.70
CA LEU A 264 6.04 -11.51 -6.48
C LEU A 264 6.27 -10.75 -7.79
N LYS A 265 5.77 -9.54 -7.86
CA LYS A 265 5.95 -8.60 -8.96
C LYS A 265 6.84 -7.43 -8.53
N THR A 266 7.45 -6.76 -9.50
CA THR A 266 8.05 -5.44 -9.32
C THR A 266 7.08 -4.35 -9.77
N LEU A 267 7.31 -3.13 -9.31
CA LEU A 267 6.45 -1.99 -9.62
C LEU A 267 6.41 -1.64 -11.11
N ASP A 268 7.54 -1.73 -11.82
CA ASP A 268 7.63 -1.52 -13.27
C ASP A 268 6.82 -2.56 -14.05
N SER A 269 6.80 -3.82 -13.59
CA SER A 269 5.98 -4.87 -14.21
C SER A 269 4.47 -4.60 -14.10
N ALA A 270 4.04 -3.82 -13.09
CA ALA A 270 2.64 -3.43 -12.90
C ALA A 270 2.24 -2.23 -13.79
N ILE A 271 3.20 -1.47 -14.32
CA ILE A 271 2.95 -0.28 -15.14
C ILE A 271 3.69 -0.42 -16.49
N PRO A 272 3.21 -1.33 -17.37
CA PRO A 272 3.88 -1.56 -18.65
C PRO A 272 3.93 -0.28 -19.48
N ASN A 273 5.04 -0.09 -20.20
CA ASN A 273 5.32 1.07 -21.05
C ASN A 273 5.48 2.41 -20.30
N ALA A 274 5.65 2.41 -18.98
CA ALA A 274 6.02 3.63 -18.28
C ALA A 274 7.49 3.97 -18.51
N ARG A 275 7.77 5.26 -18.75
CA ARG A 275 9.14 5.77 -18.81
C ARG A 275 9.66 5.99 -17.39
N VAL A 276 10.79 5.34 -17.07
CA VAL A 276 11.50 5.56 -15.81
C VAL A 276 12.42 6.78 -15.96
N VAL A 277 12.30 7.72 -15.01
CA VAL A 277 13.11 8.93 -14.93
C VAL A 277 13.74 8.98 -13.55
N ILE A 278 15.06 9.11 -13.48
CA ILE A 278 15.82 9.06 -12.23
C ILE A 278 16.43 10.44 -11.99
N SER A 279 16.24 11.01 -10.78
CA SER A 279 16.63 12.39 -10.48
C SER A 279 18.14 12.62 -10.39
N GLU A 280 18.92 11.66 -9.86
CA GLU A 280 20.38 11.76 -9.70
C GLU A 280 21.08 10.40 -9.79
N THR A 281 21.95 10.18 -10.77
CA THR A 281 22.62 8.87 -10.95
C THR A 281 23.72 8.59 -9.92
N SER A 282 24.32 9.62 -9.32
CA SER A 282 25.56 9.51 -8.54
C SER A 282 25.42 8.88 -7.15
N ARG A 283 24.21 8.75 -6.61
CA ARG A 283 24.00 7.98 -5.36
C ARG A 283 23.73 6.50 -5.60
N PHE A 284 23.20 6.13 -6.76
CA PHE A 284 22.74 4.76 -7.00
C PHE A 284 23.88 3.76 -7.25
N GLU A 285 25.04 4.19 -7.76
CA GLU A 285 26.20 3.29 -7.93
C GLU A 285 26.83 2.87 -6.59
N ALA A 286 26.64 3.66 -5.52
CA ALA A 286 27.20 3.36 -4.21
C ALA A 286 26.38 2.32 -3.44
N ASP A 287 25.06 2.25 -3.66
CA ASP A 287 24.13 1.39 -2.89
C ASP A 287 23.96 -0.02 -3.49
N ILE A 288 24.53 -0.31 -4.67
CA ILE A 288 24.46 -1.62 -5.34
C ILE A 288 25.73 -2.46 -5.09
N ALA A 289 26.72 -1.92 -4.39
CA ALA A 289 27.96 -2.63 -4.05
C ALA A 289 27.87 -3.34 -2.69
N VAL A 290 27.08 -4.42 -2.59
CA VAL A 290 27.22 -5.48 -1.56
C VAL A 290 26.99 -6.85 -2.16
#